data_AF-A0A5C8MC46-F1
#
_entry.id   AF-A0A5C8MC46-F1
#
_cell.length_a   1.000
_cell.length_b   1.000
_cell.length_c   1.000
_cell.angle_alpha   90.00
_cell.angle_beta   90.00
_cell.angle_gamma   90.00
#
_symmetry.space_group_name_H-M   'P 1'
#
loop_
_entity.id
_entity.type
_entity.pdbx_description
1 polymer ?
#
loop_
_entity_poly.entity_id
_entity_poly.type
_entity_poly.pdbx_seq_one_letter_code
_entity_poly.pdbx_strand_id
1 'polypeptide(L)'
;MLTYTYNDKEIEISETANGNDVDFRIRVIGEGSLDTRIKEIQHDFNHNHVVTDVLFYAYMNHEYQFIVRQDFYADFILSLMKHRLLISVTWN
;
A
#
# COMPACT_ATOMS: atom_id res chain seq x y z
N MET A 1 0.30 -16.27 7.08
CA MET A 1 -0.30 -15.07 6.44
C MET A 1 0.27 -13.83 7.13
N LEU A 2 0.48 -12.71 6.42
CA LEU A 2 0.95 -11.49 7.07
C LEU A 2 -0.18 -10.83 7.86
N THR A 3 0.16 -10.23 8.99
CA THR A 3 -0.72 -9.37 9.77
C THR A 3 0.04 -8.11 10.12
N TYR A 4 -0.59 -6.96 9.93
CA TYR A 4 0.05 -5.67 10.13
C TYR A 4 -0.84 -4.72 10.93
N THR A 5 -0.21 -3.65 11.42
CA THR A 5 -0.88 -2.56 12.14
C THR A 5 -0.46 -1.22 11.56
N TYR A 6 -1.31 -0.22 11.70
CA TYR A 6 -1.07 1.16 11.26
C TYR A 6 -1.76 2.14 12.22
N ASN A 7 -1.49 3.43 12.07
CA ASN A 7 -2.15 4.47 12.83
C ASN A 7 -3.49 4.83 12.19
N ASP A 8 -4.60 4.35 12.76
CA ASP A 8 -5.96 4.56 12.27
C ASP A 8 -6.43 6.02 12.31
N LYS A 9 -5.68 6.90 12.99
CA LYS A 9 -5.92 8.35 12.97
C LYS A 9 -5.27 9.06 11.80
N GLU A 10 -4.37 8.39 11.07
CA GLU A 10 -3.58 8.97 10.00
C GLU A 10 -3.90 8.35 8.64
N ILE A 11 -4.18 7.05 8.60
CA ILE A 11 -4.57 6.35 7.38
C ILE A 11 -5.65 5.30 7.67
N GLU A 12 -6.44 5.00 6.66
CA GLU A 12 -7.27 3.79 6.59
C GLU A 12 -6.77 2.91 5.45
N ILE A 13 -6.67 1.61 5.70
CA ILE A 13 -6.31 0.62 4.69
C ILE A 13 -7.42 -0.44 4.65
N SER A 14 -7.94 -0.72 3.45
CA SER A 14 -8.86 -1.82 3.19
C SER A 14 -8.35 -2.72 2.07
N GLU A 15 -8.51 -4.03 2.23
CA GLU A 15 -8.15 -5.05 1.26
C GLU A 15 -9.38 -5.74 0.71
N THR A 16 -9.45 -5.91 -0.60
CA THR A 16 -10.47 -6.70 -1.27
C THR A 16 -9.81 -7.69 -2.22
N ALA A 17 -10.08 -8.99 -2.04
CA ALA A 17 -9.63 -10.00 -2.99
C ALA A 17 -10.36 -9.82 -4.34
N ASN A 18 -9.62 -9.81 -5.45
CA ASN A 18 -10.14 -9.64 -6.79
C ASN A 18 -9.45 -10.62 -7.76
N GLY A 19 -9.98 -11.85 -7.83
CA GLY A 19 -9.39 -12.90 -8.65
C GLY A 19 -7.99 -13.27 -8.17
N ASN A 20 -6.98 -13.04 -9.02
CA ASN A 20 -5.57 -13.29 -8.70
C ASN A 20 -4.85 -12.05 -8.13
N ASP A 21 -5.59 -10.98 -7.88
CA ASP A 21 -5.09 -9.72 -7.36
C ASP A 21 -5.75 -9.38 -6.01
N VAL A 22 -5.12 -8.47 -5.28
CA VAL A 22 -5.65 -7.84 -4.08
C VAL A 22 -5.74 -6.34 -4.35
N ASP A 23 -6.94 -5.80 -4.20
CA ASP A 23 -7.23 -4.38 -4.29
C ASP A 23 -7.06 -3.73 -2.92
N PHE A 24 -6.04 -2.91 -2.78
CA PHE A 24 -5.78 -2.09 -1.62
C PHE A 24 -6.32 -0.68 -1.84
N ARG A 25 -7.21 -0.22 -0.97
CA ARG A 25 -7.55 1.19 -0.86
C ARG A 25 -6.91 1.78 0.38
N ILE A 26 -6.18 2.87 0.18
CA ILE A 26 -5.50 3.61 1.23
C ILE A 26 -6.03 5.04 1.22
N ARG A 27 -6.63 5.47 2.32
CA ARG A 27 -7.14 6.84 2.51
C ARG A 27 -6.32 7.54 3.58
N VAL A 28 -5.78 8.72 3.27
CA VAL A 28 -5.09 9.55 4.27
C VAL A 28 -6.11 10.40 5.02
N ILE A 29 -6.04 10.38 6.35
CA ILE A 29 -6.91 11.14 7.25
C ILE A 29 -6.11 12.32 7.79
N GLY A 30 -6.25 13.48 7.14
CA GLY A 30 -5.67 14.74 7.60
C GLY A 30 -4.61 15.34 6.67
N GLU A 31 -4.05 16.49 7.06
CA GLU A 31 -3.00 17.19 6.33
C GLU A 31 -1.62 16.74 6.83
N GLY A 32 -0.78 16.17 5.96
CA GLY A 32 0.51 15.62 6.39
C GLY A 32 1.43 15.15 5.27
N SER A 33 2.55 14.54 5.66
CA SER A 33 3.60 14.04 4.74
C SER A 33 3.31 12.64 4.15
N LEU A 34 2.14 12.07 4.45
CA LEU A 34 1.78 10.69 4.07
C LEU A 34 1.54 10.54 2.58
N ASP A 35 1.00 11.56 1.91
CA ASP A 35 0.85 11.57 0.45
C ASP A 35 2.19 11.42 -0.27
N THR A 36 3.24 12.05 0.26
CA THR A 36 4.59 11.93 -0.29
C THR A 36 5.10 10.50 -0.15
N ARG A 37 4.92 9.87 1.02
CA ARG A 37 5.34 8.48 1.26
C ARG A 37 4.60 7.50 0.35
N ILE A 38 3.30 7.71 0.11
CA ILE A 38 2.50 6.89 -0.82
C ILE A 38 3.03 7.00 -2.25
N LYS A 39 3.45 8.20 -2.68
CA LYS A 39 4.08 8.39 -3.99
C LYS A 39 5.47 7.77 -4.07
N GLU A 40 6.23 7.72 -2.98
CA GLU A 40 7.52 7.01 -2.92
C GLU A 40 7.33 5.49 -3.06
N ILE A 41 6.28 4.92 -2.47
CA ILE A 41 5.88 3.51 -2.68
C ILE A 41 5.60 3.28 -4.18
N GLN A 42 4.77 4.12 -4.80
CA GLN A 42 4.49 4.03 -6.24
C GLN A 42 5.78 4.11 -7.07
N HIS A 43 6.68 5.04 -6.72
CA HIS A 43 7.95 5.21 -7.42
C HIS A 43 8.81 3.94 -7.36
N ASP A 44 8.90 3.30 -6.19
CA ASP A 44 9.63 2.05 -5.99
C ASP A 44 9.14 0.95 -6.94
N PHE A 45 7.81 0.79 -7.09
CA PHE A 45 7.24 -0.23 -8.00
C PHE A 45 7.40 0.13 -9.49
N ASN A 46 7.41 1.41 -9.84
CA ASN A 46 7.62 1.83 -11.23
C ASN A 46 9.09 1.70 -11.69
N HIS A 47 10.06 1.79 -10.77
CA HIS A 47 11.48 1.80 -11.11
C HIS A 47 12.22 0.49 -10.74
N ASN A 48 11.60 -0.40 -9.97
CA ASN A 48 12.11 -1.76 -9.80
C ASN A 48 11.71 -2.65 -10.99
N HIS A 49 12.70 -3.01 -11.80
CA HIS A 49 12.58 -3.91 -12.96
C HIS A 49 12.05 -5.34 -12.64
N VAL A 50 11.81 -5.68 -11.37
CA VAL A 50 11.40 -7.01 -10.91
C VAL A 50 9.91 -7.07 -10.51
N VAL A 51 9.27 -5.94 -10.19
CA VAL A 51 7.90 -5.92 -9.65
C VAL A 51 7.03 -4.94 -10.45
N THR A 52 6.69 -5.34 -11.67
CA THR A 52 5.92 -4.52 -12.63
C THR A 52 4.40 -4.66 -12.49
N ASP A 53 3.91 -5.52 -11.60
CA ASP A 53 2.50 -5.91 -11.57
C ASP A 53 1.72 -5.29 -10.40
N VAL A 54 1.99 -4.01 -10.14
CA VAL A 54 1.18 -3.18 -9.24
C VAL A 54 0.62 -2.00 -10.02
N LEU A 55 -0.69 -1.96 -10.21
CA LEU A 55 -1.37 -0.79 -10.78
C LEU A 55 -1.64 0.23 -9.67
N PHE A 56 -1.42 1.51 -9.97
CA PHE A 56 -1.66 2.60 -9.02
C PHE A 56 -2.60 3.65 -9.59
N TYR A 57 -3.59 4.03 -8.80
CA TYR A 57 -4.49 5.14 -9.08
C TYR A 57 -4.54 6.10 -7.89
N ALA A 58 -4.40 7.40 -8.17
CA ALA A 58 -4.63 8.45 -7.19
C ALA A 58 -5.97 9.12 -7.49
N TYR A 59 -6.85 9.17 -6.51
CA TYR A 59 -8.15 9.83 -6.58
C TYR A 59 -8.13 11.19 -5.88
N MET A 60 -9.23 11.93 -6.00
CA MET A 60 -9.45 13.13 -5.19
C MET A 60 -9.54 12.77 -3.70
N ASN A 61 -9.31 13.73 -2.81
CA ASN A 61 -9.44 13.58 -1.35
C ASN A 61 -8.47 12.57 -0.70
N HIS A 62 -7.23 12.49 -1.20
CA HIS A 62 -6.17 11.67 -0.60
C HIS A 62 -6.52 10.16 -0.52
N GLU A 63 -7.27 9.67 -1.51
CA GLU A 63 -7.57 8.24 -1.68
C GLU A 63 -6.68 7.67 -2.78
N TYR A 64 -6.12 6.50 -2.50
CA TYR A 64 -5.18 5.80 -3.36
C TYR A 64 -5.59 4.35 -3.50
N GLN A 65 -5.45 3.82 -4.71
CA GLN A 65 -5.71 2.43 -5.01
C GLN A 65 -4.45 1.76 -5.56
N PHE A 66 -4.14 0.60 -4.99
CA PHE A 66 -3.11 -0.30 -5.49
C PHE A 66 -3.75 -1.65 -5.83
N ILE A 67 -3.66 -2.08 -7.08
CA ILE A 67 -4.08 -3.43 -7.49
C ILE A 67 -2.79 -4.26 -7.58
N VAL A 68 -2.66 -5.22 -6.67
CA VAL A 68 -1.42 -5.98 -6.44
C VAL A 68 -1.67 -7.44 -6.76
N ARG A 69 -0.90 -8.03 -7.69
CA ARG A 69 -0.99 -9.49 -7.92
C ARG A 69 -0.65 -10.25 -6.64
N GLN A 70 -1.36 -11.35 -6.37
CA GLN A 70 -1.22 -12.13 -5.15
C GLN A 70 0.23 -12.55 -4.84
N ASP A 71 1.03 -12.85 -5.88
CA ASP A 71 2.44 -13.23 -5.74
C ASP A 71 3.32 -12.13 -5.12
N PHE A 72 2.91 -10.87 -5.24
CA PHE A 72 3.63 -9.70 -4.73
C PHE A 72 3.01 -9.11 -3.47
N TYR A 73 2.01 -9.79 -2.88
CA TYR A 73 1.33 -9.32 -1.68
C TYR A 73 2.33 -9.01 -0.55
N ALA A 74 3.26 -9.93 -0.28
CA ALA A 74 4.23 -9.76 0.79
C ALA A 74 5.19 -8.60 0.51
N ASP A 75 5.70 -8.50 -0.71
CA ASP A 75 6.59 -7.40 -1.13
C ASP A 75 5.89 -6.04 -1.01
N PHE A 76 4.61 -5.97 -1.37
CA PHE A 76 3.81 -4.76 -1.21
C PHE A 76 3.65 -4.36 0.26
N ILE A 77 3.23 -5.28 1.13
CA ILE A 77 3.12 -5.01 2.58
C ILE A 77 4.46 -4.55 3.18
N LEU A 78 5.56 -5.19 2.80
CA LEU A 78 6.89 -4.79 3.26
C LEU A 78 7.33 -3.43 2.72
N SER A 79 6.89 -3.05 1.52
CA SER A 79 7.10 -1.69 0.98
C SER A 79 6.33 -0.64 1.79
N LEU A 80 5.07 -0.91 2.14
CA LEU A 80 4.29 -0.03 3.04
C LEU A 80 5.00 0.15 4.40
N MET A 81 5.59 -0.93 4.94
CA MET A 81 6.38 -0.87 6.18
C MET A 81 7.69 -0.08 6.01
N LYS A 82 8.44 -0.31 4.92
CA LYS A 82 9.68 0.42 4.59
C LYS A 82 9.44 1.93 4.58
N HIS A 83 8.31 2.36 4.02
CA HIS A 83 7.89 3.77 3.93
C HIS A 83 7.12 4.27 5.16
N ARG A 84 7.07 3.47 6.24
CA ARG A 84 6.45 3.82 7.52
C ARG A 84 4.97 4.21 7.42
N LEU A 85 4.23 3.55 6.52
CA LEU A 85 2.76 3.53 6.57
C LEU A 85 2.26 2.52 7.59
N LEU A 86 3.00 1.43 7.77
CA LEU A 86 2.72 0.42 8.77
C LEU A 86 3.60 0.62 10.00
N ILE A 87 3.06 0.28 11.17
CA ILE A 87 3.75 0.31 12.47
C ILE A 87 4.45 -1.03 12.73
N SER A 88 3.84 -2.14 12.32
CA SER A 88 4.43 -3.47 12.44
C SER A 88 3.83 -4.45 11.43
N VAL A 89 4.60 -5.50 11.13
CA VAL A 89 4.22 -6.62 10.25
C VAL A 89 4.71 -7.91 10.92
N THR A 90 3.85 -8.94 10.98
CA THR A 90 4.13 -10.23 11.62
C THR A 90 3.65 -11.39 10.76
N TRP A 91 4.29 -12.55 10.91
CA TRP A 91 3.85 -13.81 10.31
C TRP A 91 2.95 -14.56 11.29
N ASN A 92 1.75 -14.92 10.84
CA ASN A 92 0.85 -15.87 11.50
C ASN A 92 0.84 -17.21 10.77
#